data_AF-A0A2V1CVG9-F1
#
_entry.id   AF-A0A2V1CVG9-F1
#
_cell.length_a   1.000
_cell.length_b   1.000
_cell.length_c   1.000
_cell.angle_alpha   90.00
_cell.angle_beta   90.00
_cell.angle_gamma   90.00
#
_symmetry.space_group_name_H-M   'P 1'
#
loop_
_entity.id
_entity.type
_entity.pdbx_description
1 polymer ?
#
loop_
_entity_poly.entity_id
_entity_poly.type
_entity_poly.pdbx_seq_one_letter_code
_entity_poly.pdbx_strand_id
1 'polypeptide(L)'
;MAPSRMDPQDDYDVPEPKVVYDINVPYKASSDEYQRRIEERTEFPSYLPHWEQGQWFEDFPIFDYEDPALRADPKKPNLFSADVSAQPVTPRMGTILTGVKLETLSQAAKDELALLICERKFVVLREQLGFLHSGPQFQKDFMSYFGKLSRQPVTGAIKDHPEFHIIHRDGNEEDIARFFKHKMSTTIWHHDVSYERQPPGYVMLGILACPDIGGDTVVADMTMAYKRLSPLFQGMIDQLKAVHTSRHLIAHTKASKQLVRCNPVDSVHPVVRVHPVTGEKAIFYNMEFPDEVIGLKDQEAEVVMKFLMDFVRNGHDFQARVHWEKHSVVMFDNRTTLHTGTVDYDTTVQARHLFRLAAMTEVPISVADSEKIRR
;
A
#
# COMPACT_ATOMS: atom_id res chain seq x y z
N MET A 1 19.81 -16.86 -22.90
CA MET A 1 20.47 -17.76 -21.94
C MET A 1 19.93 -17.39 -20.57
N ALA A 2 19.35 -18.33 -19.84
CA ALA A 2 18.79 -18.08 -18.52
C ALA A 2 19.92 -17.62 -17.57
N PRO A 3 19.73 -16.53 -16.78
CA PRO A 3 20.70 -16.21 -15.75
C PRO A 3 20.67 -17.29 -14.66
N SER A 4 21.87 -17.64 -14.24
CA SER A 4 22.23 -18.73 -13.34
C SER A 4 21.42 -18.75 -12.05
N ARG A 5 20.99 -19.96 -11.64
CA ARG A 5 20.72 -20.29 -10.24
C ARG A 5 21.98 -19.93 -9.46
N MET A 6 21.92 -18.91 -8.60
CA MET A 6 23.01 -18.68 -7.65
C MET A 6 22.86 -19.67 -6.48
N ASP A 7 24.00 -20.19 -6.06
CA ASP A 7 24.20 -21.27 -5.09
C ASP A 7 23.57 -20.95 -3.72
N PRO A 8 22.87 -21.89 -3.04
CA PRO A 8 22.37 -21.70 -1.67
C PRO A 8 23.43 -21.44 -0.60
N GLN A 9 24.71 -21.39 -0.95
CA GLN A 9 25.86 -21.40 -0.04
C GLN A 9 26.62 -20.08 0.10
N ASP A 10 26.11 -18.97 -0.45
CA ASP A 10 26.62 -17.63 -0.14
C ASP A 10 26.16 -17.19 1.26
N ASP A 11 26.71 -17.86 2.28
CA ASP A 11 26.57 -17.57 3.70
C ASP A 11 27.44 -16.34 4.02
N TYR A 12 26.92 -15.15 3.73
CA TYR A 12 27.49 -13.94 4.30
C TYR A 12 27.21 -13.95 5.80
N ASP A 13 28.24 -13.82 6.62
CA ASP A 13 28.14 -13.56 8.05
C ASP A 13 27.56 -12.14 8.22
N VAL A 14 26.23 -12.02 8.04
CA VAL A 14 25.53 -10.74 8.11
C VAL A 14 25.29 -10.42 9.58
N PRO A 15 25.82 -9.29 10.11
CA PRO A 15 25.46 -8.82 11.44
C PRO A 15 23.94 -8.79 11.61
N GLU A 16 23.42 -8.97 12.84
CA GLU A 16 21.98 -8.88 13.12
C GLU A 16 21.36 -7.77 12.25
N PRO A 17 20.47 -8.12 11.32
CA PRO A 17 20.04 -7.16 10.33
C PRO A 17 19.34 -6.04 11.08
N LYS A 18 19.87 -4.81 10.97
CA LYS A 18 19.17 -3.62 11.48
C LYS A 18 17.74 -3.72 10.93
N VAL A 19 16.74 -3.70 11.82
CA VAL A 19 15.34 -3.79 11.40
C VAL A 19 15.04 -2.52 10.60
N VAL A 20 15.07 -2.64 9.27
CA VAL A 20 14.88 -1.52 8.33
C VAL A 20 13.44 -1.48 7.83
N TYR A 21 12.75 -2.62 7.82
CA TYR A 21 11.42 -2.75 7.23
C TYR A 21 10.31 -2.82 8.28
N ASP A 22 9.10 -2.54 7.79
CA ASP A 22 7.82 -2.57 8.49
C ASP A 22 7.80 -3.54 9.67
N ILE A 23 7.37 -3.02 10.82
CA ILE A 23 7.15 -3.77 12.05
C ILE A 23 6.14 -4.92 11.90
N ASN A 24 5.51 -5.08 10.75
CA ASN A 24 4.63 -6.20 10.47
C ASN A 24 5.41 -7.51 10.67
N VAL A 25 4.81 -8.40 11.47
CA VAL A 25 5.45 -9.49 12.19
C VAL A 25 6.49 -10.23 11.34
N PRO A 26 7.74 -10.40 11.80
CA PRO A 26 8.65 -11.32 11.16
C PRO A 26 8.06 -12.73 11.24
N TYR A 27 7.90 -13.33 10.06
CA TYR A 27 7.57 -14.73 9.80
C TYR A 27 8.21 -15.66 10.84
N LYS A 28 7.39 -16.21 11.73
CA LYS A 28 7.66 -17.50 12.36
C LYS A 28 6.44 -18.36 12.14
N ALA A 29 6.67 -19.64 11.86
CA ALA A 29 5.64 -20.64 12.06
C ALA A 29 5.19 -20.49 13.51
N SER A 30 3.99 -19.98 13.68
CA SER A 30 3.27 -19.94 14.93
C SER A 30 3.37 -21.28 15.65
N SER A 31 3.66 -21.26 16.95
CA SER A 31 3.37 -22.40 17.82
C SER A 31 1.88 -22.77 17.76
N ASP A 32 1.53 -24.03 17.97
CA ASP A 32 0.14 -24.51 18.00
C ASP A 32 -0.74 -23.69 18.96
N GLU A 33 -0.18 -23.23 20.07
CA GLU A 33 -0.86 -22.37 21.05
C GLU A 33 -1.20 -20.97 20.51
N TYR A 34 -0.33 -20.40 19.67
CA TYR A 34 -0.55 -19.12 19.00
C TYR A 34 -1.64 -19.27 17.93
N GLN A 35 -1.62 -20.36 17.15
CA GLN A 35 -2.68 -20.63 16.18
C GLN A 35 -4.03 -20.81 16.85
N ARG A 36 -4.11 -21.64 17.89
CA ARG A 36 -5.35 -21.85 18.64
C ARG A 36 -5.89 -20.55 19.24
N ARG A 37 -5.02 -19.75 19.88
CA ARG A 37 -5.42 -18.44 20.45
C ARG A 37 -6.00 -17.50 19.40
N ILE A 38 -5.44 -17.50 18.19
CA ILE A 38 -5.89 -16.60 17.13
C ILE A 38 -7.17 -17.11 16.48
N GLU A 39 -7.27 -18.41 16.21
CA GLU A 39 -8.50 -19.03 15.68
C GLU A 39 -9.70 -18.78 16.61
N GLU A 40 -9.49 -18.82 17.93
CA GLU A 40 -10.53 -18.52 18.92
C GLU A 40 -10.91 -17.02 18.99
N ARG A 41 -10.05 -16.12 18.54
CA ARG A 41 -10.21 -14.65 18.66
C ARG A 41 -10.55 -13.94 17.35
N THR A 42 -10.49 -14.62 16.21
CA THR A 42 -10.76 -14.02 14.89
C THR A 42 -12.12 -14.47 14.35
N GLU A 43 -12.92 -13.51 13.86
CA GLU A 43 -14.15 -13.81 13.11
C GLU A 43 -13.84 -14.48 11.75
N PHE A 44 -12.60 -14.33 11.26
CA PHE A 44 -12.16 -14.75 9.92
C PHE A 44 -10.91 -15.64 9.98
N PRO A 45 -11.01 -16.91 10.44
CA PRO A 45 -9.84 -17.79 10.61
C PRO A 45 -9.20 -18.19 9.27
N SER A 46 -9.98 -18.23 8.18
CA SER A 46 -9.45 -18.50 6.84
C SER A 46 -8.51 -17.41 6.30
N TYR A 47 -8.49 -16.23 6.93
CA TYR A 47 -7.67 -15.09 6.52
C TYR A 47 -6.30 -15.05 7.21
N LEU A 48 -6.01 -16.05 8.06
CA LEU A 48 -4.71 -16.13 8.72
C LEU A 48 -3.57 -16.34 7.71
N PRO A 49 -2.40 -15.73 7.96
CA PRO A 49 -1.31 -15.75 7.02
C PRO A 49 -0.78 -17.18 6.86
N HIS A 50 -0.70 -17.61 5.60
CA HIS A 50 -0.11 -18.88 5.17
C HIS A 50 1.08 -18.60 4.25
N TRP A 51 2.11 -19.43 4.36
CA TRP A 51 3.30 -19.36 3.53
C TRP A 51 3.55 -20.71 2.88
N GLU A 52 3.18 -20.79 1.60
CA GLU A 52 3.29 -21.99 0.81
C GLU A 52 4.74 -22.21 0.35
N GLN A 53 5.31 -23.35 0.74
CA GLN A 53 6.66 -23.74 0.30
C GLN A 53 6.67 -24.07 -1.20
N GLY A 54 7.73 -23.66 -1.89
CA GLY A 54 7.89 -23.90 -3.34
C GLY A 54 7.08 -22.97 -4.24
N GLN A 55 6.24 -22.10 -3.68
CA GLN A 55 5.54 -21.06 -4.44
C GLN A 55 6.55 -20.02 -4.95
N TRP A 56 6.52 -19.75 -6.27
CA TRP A 56 7.37 -18.76 -6.91
C TRP A 56 6.57 -17.96 -7.93
N PHE A 57 6.81 -16.65 -7.97
CA PHE A 57 6.15 -15.71 -8.85
C PHE A 57 7.14 -15.20 -9.90
N GLU A 58 6.73 -15.31 -11.16
CA GLU A 58 7.40 -14.59 -12.24
C GLU A 58 7.11 -13.09 -12.17
N ASP A 59 8.08 -12.31 -12.62
CA ASP A 59 7.96 -10.86 -12.78
C ASP A 59 6.72 -10.50 -13.61
N PHE A 60 6.10 -9.36 -13.30
CA PHE A 60 5.00 -8.87 -14.10
C PHE A 60 5.53 -8.16 -15.36
N PRO A 61 5.26 -8.69 -16.57
CA PRO A 61 5.51 -7.91 -17.78
C PRO A 61 4.57 -6.70 -17.79
N ILE A 62 5.00 -5.63 -18.48
CA ILE A 62 4.13 -4.48 -18.72
C ILE A 62 2.91 -4.94 -19.51
N PHE A 63 1.73 -4.45 -19.13
CA PHE A 63 0.45 -4.79 -19.72
C PHE A 63 -0.40 -3.53 -19.97
N ASP A 64 -1.31 -3.63 -20.93
CA ASP A 64 -2.26 -2.56 -21.23
C ASP A 64 -3.24 -2.38 -20.08
N TYR A 65 -3.43 -1.12 -19.66
CA TYR A 65 -4.29 -0.77 -18.54
C TYR A 65 -5.25 0.35 -18.94
N GLU A 66 -6.54 0.13 -18.68
CA GLU A 66 -7.60 1.12 -18.83
C GLU A 66 -8.23 1.39 -17.46
N ASP A 67 -8.09 2.62 -16.98
CA ASP A 67 -8.56 3.00 -15.65
C ASP A 67 -10.10 3.04 -15.59
N PRO A 68 -10.75 2.29 -14.67
CA PRO A 68 -12.20 2.33 -14.49
C PRO A 68 -12.77 3.72 -14.22
N ALA A 69 -12.01 4.60 -13.58
CA ALA A 69 -12.45 5.96 -13.31
C ALA A 69 -12.70 6.79 -14.59
N LEU A 70 -12.08 6.43 -15.72
CA LEU A 70 -12.28 7.11 -17.01
C LEU A 70 -13.62 6.76 -17.67
N ARG A 71 -14.26 5.66 -17.26
CA ARG A 71 -15.58 5.24 -17.76
C ARG A 71 -16.74 5.72 -16.89
N ALA A 72 -16.44 6.24 -15.71
CA ALA A 72 -17.43 6.63 -14.71
C ALA A 72 -18.30 7.81 -15.15
N ASP A 73 -19.56 7.82 -14.71
CA ASP A 73 -20.38 9.03 -14.75
C ASP A 73 -19.88 10.01 -13.65
N PRO A 74 -19.51 11.26 -13.99
CA PRO A 74 -19.04 12.24 -13.02
C PRO A 74 -20.00 12.50 -11.84
N LYS A 75 -21.31 12.35 -12.05
CA LYS A 75 -22.35 12.54 -11.02
C LYS A 75 -22.45 11.35 -10.06
N LYS A 76 -21.87 10.21 -10.42
CA LYS A 76 -21.81 8.99 -9.63
C LYS A 76 -23.20 8.47 -9.17
N PRO A 77 -24.23 8.42 -10.06
CA PRO A 77 -25.60 8.07 -9.69
C PRO A 77 -25.79 6.61 -9.25
N ASN A 78 -24.90 5.69 -9.66
CA ASN A 78 -24.98 4.28 -9.27
C ASN A 78 -24.31 4.01 -7.91
N LEU A 79 -23.40 4.89 -7.48
CA LEU A 79 -22.76 4.85 -6.18
C LEU A 79 -23.55 5.61 -5.10
N PHE A 80 -24.13 6.77 -5.43
CA PHE A 80 -24.90 7.60 -4.50
C PHE A 80 -26.41 7.38 -4.66
N SER A 81 -26.91 6.24 -4.15
CA SER A 81 -28.35 6.01 -4.01
C SER A 81 -28.93 6.78 -2.81
N ALA A 82 -30.26 6.78 -2.67
CA ALA A 82 -30.96 7.53 -1.62
C ALA A 82 -30.55 7.13 -0.18
N ASP A 83 -30.10 5.90 0.01
CA ASP A 83 -29.71 5.35 1.32
C ASP A 83 -28.20 5.51 1.62
N VAL A 84 -27.44 6.14 0.71
CA VAL A 84 -26.00 6.33 0.87
C VAL A 84 -25.71 7.69 1.51
N SER A 85 -24.97 7.66 2.61
CA SER A 85 -24.42 8.86 3.24
C SER A 85 -22.94 9.01 2.90
N ALA A 86 -22.52 10.24 2.60
CA ALA A 86 -21.15 10.58 2.26
C ALA A 86 -20.64 11.72 3.15
N GLN A 87 -19.64 11.42 3.99
CA GLN A 87 -19.04 12.38 4.91
C GLN A 87 -17.58 12.65 4.54
N PRO A 88 -17.18 13.89 4.22
CA PRO A 88 -15.78 14.23 4.02
C PRO A 88 -14.96 13.98 5.31
N VAL A 89 -13.80 13.32 5.19
CA VAL A 89 -12.85 13.16 6.31
C VAL A 89 -12.07 14.46 6.53
N THR A 90 -11.62 15.06 5.45
CA THR A 90 -11.02 16.40 5.41
C THR A 90 -11.64 17.20 4.26
N PRO A 91 -11.43 18.53 4.19
CA PRO A 91 -11.96 19.31 3.09
C PRO A 91 -11.52 18.82 1.70
N ARG A 92 -10.29 18.32 1.56
CA ARG A 92 -9.69 18.00 0.24
C ARG A 92 -9.51 16.53 -0.05
N MET A 93 -9.45 15.67 0.97
CA MET A 93 -9.34 14.23 0.77
C MET A 93 -10.14 13.42 1.80
N GLY A 94 -10.41 12.18 1.45
CA GLY A 94 -11.16 11.23 2.24
C GLY A 94 -12.65 11.46 2.16
N THR A 95 -13.38 10.37 1.93
CA THR A 95 -14.83 10.32 2.08
C THR A 95 -15.21 9.03 2.81
N ILE A 96 -15.96 9.15 3.89
CA ILE A 96 -16.61 8.01 4.55
C ILE A 96 -17.94 7.78 3.85
N LEU A 97 -18.16 6.56 3.36
CA LEU A 97 -19.41 6.10 2.78
C LEU A 97 -20.07 5.09 3.72
N THR A 98 -21.33 5.37 4.03
CA THR A 98 -22.23 4.46 4.76
C THR A 98 -23.41 4.12 3.86
N GLY A 99 -23.90 2.88 3.90
CA GLY A 99 -24.99 2.39 3.05
C GLY A 99 -24.56 1.76 1.72
N VAL A 100 -23.34 2.00 1.24
CA VAL A 100 -22.77 1.29 0.08
C VAL A 100 -22.42 -0.14 0.46
N LYS A 101 -22.78 -1.14 -0.36
CA LYS A 101 -22.48 -2.56 -0.14
C LYS A 101 -21.66 -3.13 -1.30
N LEU A 102 -20.36 -3.36 -1.06
CA LEU A 102 -19.40 -3.77 -2.08
C LEU A 102 -19.79 -5.07 -2.80
N GLU A 103 -20.42 -6.00 -2.08
CA GLU A 103 -20.88 -7.30 -2.57
C GLU A 103 -22.00 -7.20 -3.63
N THR A 104 -22.69 -6.07 -3.70
CA THR A 104 -23.80 -5.82 -4.65
C THR A 104 -23.50 -4.76 -5.70
N LEU A 105 -22.29 -4.18 -5.72
CA LEU A 105 -21.97 -3.11 -6.66
C LEU A 105 -22.01 -3.59 -8.11
N SER A 106 -22.76 -2.85 -8.94
CA SER A 106 -22.72 -2.98 -10.39
C SER A 106 -21.36 -2.53 -10.93
N GLN A 107 -21.04 -2.89 -12.18
CA GLN A 107 -19.82 -2.42 -12.83
C GLN A 107 -19.76 -0.88 -12.93
N ALA A 108 -20.88 -0.25 -13.29
CA ALA A 108 -20.98 1.22 -13.33
C ALA A 108 -20.70 1.85 -11.96
N ALA A 109 -21.21 1.26 -10.87
CA ALA A 109 -20.92 1.76 -9.51
C ALA A 109 -19.45 1.55 -9.10
N LYS A 110 -18.78 0.50 -9.62
CA LYS A 110 -17.33 0.30 -9.41
C LYS A 110 -16.49 1.33 -10.17
N ASP A 111 -16.87 1.66 -11.41
CA ASP A 111 -16.25 2.76 -12.17
C ASP A 111 -16.40 4.09 -11.40
N GLU A 112 -17.60 4.39 -10.89
CA GLU A 112 -17.88 5.59 -10.08
C GLU A 112 -17.13 5.62 -8.75
N LEU A 113 -16.96 4.47 -8.09
CA LEU A 113 -16.13 4.32 -6.90
C LEU A 113 -14.66 4.61 -7.23
N ALA A 114 -14.15 4.10 -8.35
CA ALA A 114 -12.80 4.39 -8.82
C ALA A 114 -12.59 5.91 -9.03
N LEU A 115 -13.55 6.57 -9.68
CA LEU A 115 -13.50 8.03 -9.88
C LEU A 115 -13.54 8.79 -8.55
N LEU A 116 -14.40 8.38 -7.61
CA LEU A 116 -14.44 8.99 -6.28
C LEU A 116 -13.11 8.83 -5.54
N ILE A 117 -12.47 7.66 -5.62
CA ILE A 117 -11.16 7.40 -5.02
C ILE A 117 -10.10 8.31 -5.66
N CYS A 118 -10.09 8.47 -6.98
CA CYS A 118 -9.15 9.38 -7.67
C CYS A 118 -9.32 10.84 -7.20
N GLU A 119 -10.58 11.31 -7.10
CA GLU A 119 -10.91 12.69 -6.71
C GLU A 119 -10.66 12.96 -5.22
N ARG A 120 -10.94 11.97 -4.37
CA ARG A 120 -10.91 12.11 -2.90
C ARG A 120 -9.69 11.45 -2.28
N LYS A 121 -8.80 10.86 -3.07
CA LYS A 121 -7.58 10.15 -2.66
C LYS A 121 -7.83 8.84 -1.91
N PHE A 122 -8.85 8.78 -1.07
CA PHE A 122 -9.31 7.56 -0.42
C PHE A 122 -10.79 7.61 -0.05
N VAL A 123 -11.36 6.42 0.11
CA VAL A 123 -12.73 6.20 0.55
C VAL A 123 -12.72 5.17 1.68
N VAL A 124 -13.44 5.47 2.76
CA VAL A 124 -13.71 4.53 3.85
C VAL A 124 -15.14 4.02 3.67
N LEU A 125 -15.32 2.73 3.44
CA LEU A 125 -16.62 2.09 3.36
C LEU A 125 -16.92 1.42 4.70
N ARG A 126 -17.95 1.90 5.40
CA ARG A 126 -18.40 1.32 6.68
C ARG A 126 -19.39 0.18 6.43
N GLU A 127 -19.59 -0.68 7.43
CA GLU A 127 -20.62 -1.74 7.42
C GLU A 127 -20.47 -2.79 6.30
N GLN A 128 -19.24 -3.23 6.03
CA GLN A 128 -18.89 -4.16 4.95
C GLN A 128 -18.87 -5.63 5.40
N LEU A 129 -19.67 -6.00 6.41
CA LEU A 129 -19.70 -7.37 6.94
C LEU A 129 -20.05 -8.39 5.84
N GLY A 130 -21.02 -8.08 4.97
CA GLY A 130 -21.42 -8.95 3.86
C GLY A 130 -20.28 -9.17 2.84
N PHE A 131 -19.58 -8.11 2.45
CA PHE A 131 -18.39 -8.19 1.60
C PHE A 131 -17.26 -9.02 2.24
N LEU A 132 -17.01 -8.85 3.55
CA LEU A 132 -15.98 -9.61 4.26
C LEU A 132 -16.31 -11.10 4.32
N HIS A 133 -17.58 -11.46 4.53
CA HIS A 133 -18.07 -12.86 4.53
C HIS A 133 -18.26 -13.47 3.13
N SER A 134 -18.22 -12.66 2.07
CA SER A 134 -18.26 -13.17 0.68
C SER A 134 -17.00 -13.99 0.31
N GLY A 135 -15.94 -13.88 1.12
CA GLY A 135 -14.75 -14.72 1.07
C GLY A 135 -13.66 -14.22 0.11
N PRO A 136 -12.46 -14.84 0.18
CA PRO A 136 -11.26 -14.34 -0.51
C PRO A 136 -11.40 -14.31 -2.04
N GLN A 137 -12.05 -15.33 -2.62
CA GLN A 137 -12.24 -15.39 -4.07
C GLN A 137 -13.08 -14.21 -4.58
N PHE A 138 -14.19 -13.88 -3.90
CA PHE A 138 -15.02 -12.74 -4.29
C PHE A 138 -14.26 -11.41 -4.20
N GLN A 139 -13.49 -11.21 -3.14
CA GLN A 139 -12.70 -10.00 -2.92
C GLN A 139 -11.58 -9.85 -3.96
N LYS A 140 -10.94 -10.97 -4.32
CA LYS A 140 -9.98 -11.03 -5.43
C LYS A 140 -10.64 -10.65 -6.75
N ASP A 141 -11.81 -11.20 -7.07
CA ASP A 141 -12.54 -10.90 -8.31
C ASP A 141 -13.04 -9.44 -8.33
N PHE A 142 -13.47 -8.92 -7.17
CA PHE A 142 -13.82 -7.51 -7.00
C PHE A 142 -12.63 -6.61 -7.33
N MET A 143 -11.47 -6.85 -6.70
CA MET A 143 -10.30 -6.00 -6.90
C MET A 143 -9.66 -6.17 -8.28
N SER A 144 -9.83 -7.32 -8.93
CA SER A 144 -9.36 -7.56 -10.30
C SER A 144 -10.07 -6.66 -11.33
N TYR A 145 -11.24 -6.09 -10.99
CA TYR A 145 -11.91 -5.08 -11.81
C TYR A 145 -11.11 -3.78 -11.94
N PHE A 146 -10.30 -3.45 -10.93
CA PHE A 146 -9.52 -2.20 -10.86
C PHE A 146 -8.14 -2.33 -11.51
N GLY A 147 -7.69 -3.56 -11.81
CA GLY A 147 -6.38 -3.85 -12.39
C GLY A 147 -5.87 -5.23 -12.01
N LYS A 148 -4.73 -5.62 -12.60
CA LYS A 148 -4.08 -6.90 -12.30
C LYS A 148 -3.51 -6.87 -10.88
N LEU A 149 -3.77 -7.91 -10.09
CA LEU A 149 -3.37 -7.91 -8.68
C LEU A 149 -1.87 -8.19 -8.50
N SER A 150 -1.23 -7.37 -7.68
CA SER A 150 0.14 -7.57 -7.21
C SER A 150 0.21 -8.78 -6.27
N ARG A 151 1.39 -9.42 -6.21
CA ARG A 151 1.69 -10.53 -5.30
C ARG A 151 2.88 -10.14 -4.45
N GLN A 152 2.78 -10.31 -3.14
CA GLN A 152 3.86 -9.88 -2.27
C GLN A 152 5.03 -10.85 -2.26
N PRO A 153 6.28 -10.35 -2.31
CA PRO A 153 7.46 -11.19 -2.41
C PRO A 153 7.67 -12.07 -1.17
N VAL A 154 7.31 -11.55 0.01
CA VAL A 154 7.79 -12.09 1.31
C VAL A 154 6.69 -12.33 2.35
N THR A 155 5.57 -11.63 2.26
CA THR A 155 4.56 -11.60 3.33
C THR A 155 3.56 -12.75 3.23
N GLY A 156 2.96 -13.14 4.35
CA GLY A 156 1.92 -14.19 4.34
C GLY A 156 0.72 -13.79 3.49
N ALA A 157 0.13 -14.80 2.84
CA ALA A 157 -1.06 -14.66 2.03
C ALA A 157 -2.16 -15.59 2.56
N ILE A 158 -3.38 -15.40 2.10
CA ILE A 158 -4.44 -16.39 2.35
C ILE A 158 -4.09 -17.66 1.56
N LYS A 159 -4.32 -18.83 2.16
CA LYS A 159 -4.10 -20.11 1.47
C LYS A 159 -4.86 -20.13 0.14
N ASP A 160 -4.20 -20.59 -0.92
CA ASP A 160 -4.71 -20.64 -2.30
C ASP A 160 -5.04 -19.27 -2.95
N HIS A 161 -4.75 -18.17 -2.26
CA HIS A 161 -4.98 -16.79 -2.74
C HIS A 161 -3.73 -15.91 -2.52
N PRO A 162 -2.66 -16.11 -3.30
CA PRO A 162 -1.35 -15.45 -3.12
C PRO A 162 -1.35 -13.94 -3.36
N GLU A 163 -2.42 -13.38 -3.92
CA GLU A 163 -2.58 -11.93 -4.12
C GLU A 163 -2.84 -11.16 -2.82
N PHE A 164 -3.29 -11.84 -1.77
CA PHE A 164 -3.55 -11.23 -0.48
C PHE A 164 -2.24 -10.98 0.27
N HIS A 165 -2.13 -9.77 0.82
CA HIS A 165 -1.12 -9.43 1.81
C HIS A 165 -1.78 -9.32 3.18
N ILE A 166 -1.37 -10.17 4.13
CA ILE A 166 -1.95 -10.18 5.46
C ILE A 166 -1.12 -9.33 6.43
N ILE A 167 -1.79 -8.37 7.06
CA ILE A 167 -1.25 -7.45 8.07
C ILE A 167 -1.86 -7.87 9.40
N HIS A 168 -1.12 -8.66 10.19
CA HIS A 168 -1.62 -9.25 11.43
C HIS A 168 -0.71 -8.91 12.61
N ARG A 169 -1.30 -8.44 13.70
CA ARG A 169 -0.62 -8.12 14.97
C ARG A 169 -1.48 -8.61 16.13
N ASP A 170 -1.00 -9.64 16.81
CA ASP A 170 -1.59 -10.21 18.02
C ASP A 170 -0.49 -10.84 18.88
N GLY A 171 -0.21 -10.26 20.05
CA GLY A 171 0.79 -10.74 20.99
C GLY A 171 2.25 -10.57 20.54
N ASN A 172 2.55 -9.66 19.62
CA ASN A 172 3.89 -9.45 19.04
C ASN A 172 4.73 -8.40 19.80
N GLU A 173 4.66 -8.39 21.13
CA GLU A 173 5.31 -7.38 21.99
C GLU A 173 6.84 -7.39 21.86
N GLU A 174 7.46 -8.56 21.76
CA GLU A 174 8.91 -8.70 21.68
C GLU A 174 9.48 -8.12 20.37
N ASP A 175 8.75 -8.29 19.26
CA ASP A 175 9.14 -7.73 17.96
C ASP A 175 8.97 -6.22 17.95
N ILE A 176 7.90 -5.70 18.56
CA ILE A 176 7.69 -4.26 18.75
C ILE A 176 8.82 -3.67 19.62
N ALA A 177 9.17 -4.32 20.73
CA ALA A 177 10.25 -3.89 21.61
C ALA A 177 11.61 -3.90 20.89
N ARG A 178 11.89 -4.94 20.08
CA ARG A 178 13.11 -5.03 19.27
C ARG A 178 13.19 -3.90 18.24
N PHE A 179 12.08 -3.55 17.62
CA PHE A 179 12.03 -2.40 16.71
C PHE A 179 12.33 -1.08 17.43
N PHE A 180 11.70 -0.83 18.58
CA PHE A 180 11.92 0.40 19.36
C PHE A 180 13.29 0.49 20.03
N LYS A 181 14.06 -0.60 20.10
CA LYS A 181 15.49 -0.54 20.48
C LYS A 181 16.32 0.31 19.52
N HIS A 182 15.89 0.43 18.26
CA HIS A 182 16.64 1.12 17.20
C HIS A 182 15.86 2.28 16.55
N LYS A 183 14.56 2.40 16.82
CA LYS A 183 13.67 3.36 16.17
C LYS A 183 12.88 4.12 17.22
N MET A 184 12.64 5.41 16.99
CA MET A 184 11.84 6.25 17.88
C MET A 184 10.35 6.28 17.51
N SER A 185 10.01 5.84 16.30
CA SER A 185 8.65 5.84 15.76
C SER A 185 8.48 4.70 14.76
N THR A 186 7.24 4.19 14.67
CA THR A 186 6.82 3.16 13.70
C THR A 186 6.41 3.77 12.35
N THR A 187 6.48 5.10 12.21
CA THR A 187 6.09 5.79 11.00
C THR A 187 7.01 5.45 9.82
N ILE A 188 6.41 4.85 8.79
CA ILE A 188 7.05 4.59 7.50
C ILE A 188 6.05 5.05 6.42
N TRP A 189 6.22 6.28 5.95
CA TRP A 189 5.43 6.83 4.85
C TRP A 189 5.84 6.16 3.54
N HIS A 190 4.91 5.41 2.96
CA HIS A 190 5.16 4.65 1.75
C HIS A 190 4.03 4.68 0.74
N HIS A 191 4.45 4.50 -0.52
CA HIS A 191 3.60 4.00 -1.60
C HIS A 191 3.75 2.49 -1.61
N ASP A 192 2.64 1.79 -1.72
CA ASP A 192 2.66 0.34 -1.83
C ASP A 192 3.36 -0.10 -3.11
N VAL A 193 4.32 -1.01 -2.96
CA VAL A 193 4.95 -1.76 -4.07
C VAL A 193 5.47 -0.85 -5.19
N SER A 194 5.99 0.31 -4.84
CA SER A 194 6.45 1.31 -5.82
C SER A 194 7.66 0.88 -6.66
N TYR A 195 8.33 -0.23 -6.31
CA TYR A 195 9.42 -0.83 -7.09
C TYR A 195 8.94 -1.56 -8.36
N GLU A 196 7.65 -1.86 -8.49
CA GLU A 196 7.12 -2.51 -9.69
C GLU A 196 7.14 -1.57 -10.90
N ARG A 197 7.22 -2.13 -12.11
CA ARG A 197 7.19 -1.35 -13.36
C ARG A 197 5.86 -0.63 -13.55
N GLN A 198 4.78 -1.30 -13.13
CA GLN A 198 3.42 -0.77 -13.02
C GLN A 198 2.98 -0.89 -11.55
N PRO A 199 3.29 0.11 -10.70
CA PRO A 199 2.89 0.09 -9.31
C PRO A 199 1.36 -0.02 -9.15
N PRO A 200 0.88 -0.53 -8.00
CA PRO A 200 -0.53 -0.44 -7.65
C PRO A 200 -1.05 0.99 -7.67
N GLY A 201 -2.21 1.18 -8.29
CA GLY A 201 -2.94 2.44 -8.27
C GLY A 201 -4.13 2.42 -7.33
N TYR A 202 -4.85 1.30 -7.27
CA TYR A 202 -5.93 1.08 -6.31
C TYR A 202 -5.50 0.05 -5.27
N VAL A 203 -5.51 0.44 -4.00
CA VAL A 203 -5.23 -0.46 -2.89
C VAL A 203 -6.45 -0.54 -1.99
N MET A 204 -6.84 -1.77 -1.65
CA MET A 204 -7.91 -2.08 -0.71
C MET A 204 -7.32 -2.67 0.57
N LEU A 205 -7.78 -2.16 1.70
CA LEU A 205 -7.55 -2.71 3.04
C LEU A 205 -8.89 -3.10 3.67
N GLY A 206 -9.09 -4.37 3.98
CA GLY A 206 -10.26 -4.84 4.72
C GLY A 206 -9.89 -5.20 6.15
N ILE A 207 -10.57 -4.62 7.14
CA ILE A 207 -10.30 -4.94 8.55
C ILE A 207 -11.15 -6.11 9.04
N LEU A 208 -10.47 -7.11 9.58
CA LEU A 208 -11.02 -8.37 10.08
C LEU A 208 -11.09 -8.38 11.61
N ALA A 209 -10.10 -7.74 12.25
CA ALA A 209 -10.10 -7.43 13.67
C ALA A 209 -9.43 -6.07 13.86
N CYS A 210 -10.02 -5.20 14.68
CA CYS A 210 -9.43 -3.92 15.06
C CYS A 210 -9.45 -3.76 16.57
N PRO A 211 -8.45 -3.07 17.16
CA PRO A 211 -8.55 -2.64 18.53
C PRO A 211 -9.67 -1.59 18.68
N ASP A 212 -10.23 -1.47 19.88
CA ASP A 212 -11.26 -0.47 20.21
C ASP A 212 -10.72 0.97 20.10
N ILE A 213 -9.41 1.15 20.35
CA ILE A 213 -8.68 2.42 20.22
C ILE A 213 -7.29 2.19 19.65
N GLY A 214 -6.80 3.13 18.84
CA GLY A 214 -5.47 3.06 18.21
C GLY A 214 -5.44 2.17 16.95
N GLY A 215 -4.25 1.96 16.40
CA GLY A 215 -4.06 1.14 15.19
C GLY A 215 -4.44 1.86 13.89
N ASP A 216 -4.57 3.19 13.92
CA ASP A 216 -5.04 3.98 12.79
C ASP A 216 -4.06 3.96 11.62
N THR A 217 -4.60 4.23 10.42
CA THR A 217 -3.78 4.47 9.23
C THR A 217 -3.78 5.96 8.92
N VAL A 218 -2.61 6.58 8.83
CA VAL A 218 -2.48 7.99 8.42
C VAL A 218 -2.15 8.04 6.93
N VAL A 219 -2.80 8.94 6.21
CA VAL A 219 -2.68 9.14 4.75
C VAL A 219 -2.27 10.59 4.48
N ALA A 220 -1.38 10.83 3.53
CA ALA A 220 -0.94 12.14 3.10
C ALA A 220 -1.26 12.37 1.61
N ASP A 221 -1.79 13.54 1.28
CA ASP A 221 -2.08 13.96 -0.11
C ASP A 221 -0.82 14.53 -0.78
N MET A 222 -0.22 13.72 -1.65
CA MET A 222 1.03 14.06 -2.35
C MET A 222 0.81 15.04 -3.52
N THR A 223 -0.44 15.22 -3.96
CA THR A 223 -0.80 16.30 -4.88
C THR A 223 -0.78 17.64 -4.16
N MET A 224 -1.37 17.71 -2.96
CA MET A 224 -1.37 18.93 -2.17
C MET A 224 0.02 19.28 -1.65
N ALA A 225 0.82 18.29 -1.26
CA ALA A 225 2.23 18.48 -0.94
C ALA A 225 2.97 19.14 -2.12
N TYR A 226 2.83 18.60 -3.34
CA TYR A 226 3.43 19.18 -4.55
C TYR A 226 3.00 20.64 -4.76
N LYS A 227 1.69 20.92 -4.71
CA LYS A 227 1.12 22.26 -4.97
C LYS A 227 1.64 23.35 -4.03
N ARG A 228 2.13 22.98 -2.84
CA ARG A 228 2.64 23.92 -1.83
C ARG A 228 4.12 24.23 -1.96
N LEU A 229 4.86 23.44 -2.73
CA LEU A 229 6.25 23.74 -3.04
C LEU A 229 6.34 25.02 -3.88
N SER A 230 7.43 25.76 -3.74
CA SER A 230 7.67 26.93 -4.60
C SER A 230 7.78 26.52 -6.07
N PRO A 231 7.42 27.40 -7.04
CA PRO A 231 7.56 27.08 -8.46
C PRO A 231 8.98 26.66 -8.88
N LEU A 232 10.01 27.24 -8.24
CA LEU A 232 11.41 26.85 -8.47
C LEU A 232 11.69 25.41 -8.03
N PHE A 233 11.20 25.04 -6.85
CA PHE A 233 11.38 23.68 -6.33
C PHE A 233 10.59 22.67 -7.16
N GLN A 234 9.35 23.01 -7.54
CA GLN A 234 8.52 22.23 -8.46
C GLN A 234 9.26 21.97 -9.78
N GLY A 235 9.78 23.02 -10.43
CA GLY A 235 10.53 22.89 -11.68
C GLY A 235 11.79 22.04 -11.57
N MET A 236 12.45 22.03 -10.41
CA MET A 236 13.58 21.13 -10.13
C MET A 236 13.12 19.67 -10.04
N ILE A 237 12.13 19.37 -9.18
CA ILE A 237 11.73 17.98 -8.92
C ILE A 237 10.92 17.36 -10.06
N ASP A 238 10.28 18.17 -10.92
CA ASP A 238 9.58 17.73 -12.14
C ASP A 238 10.52 16.98 -13.10
N GLN A 239 11.83 17.23 -13.01
CA GLN A 239 12.85 16.64 -13.88
C GLN A 239 13.52 15.41 -13.28
N LEU A 240 13.35 15.16 -11.97
CA LEU A 240 14.03 14.10 -11.27
C LEU A 240 13.35 12.74 -11.49
N LYS A 241 14.16 11.70 -11.49
CA LYS A 241 13.72 10.30 -11.47
C LYS A 241 14.38 9.59 -10.31
N ALA A 242 13.72 8.58 -9.76
CA ALA A 242 14.26 7.74 -8.72
C ALA A 242 14.22 6.26 -9.13
N VAL A 243 15.24 5.51 -8.74
CA VAL A 243 15.22 4.04 -8.78
C VAL A 243 14.48 3.57 -7.54
N HIS A 244 13.41 2.78 -7.73
CA HIS A 244 12.71 2.09 -6.67
C HIS A 244 13.05 0.61 -6.75
N THR A 245 13.45 0.00 -5.63
CA THR A 245 13.97 -1.38 -5.58
C THR A 245 13.33 -2.21 -4.48
N SER A 246 13.13 -3.51 -4.74
CA SER A 246 12.85 -4.51 -3.71
C SER A 246 14.08 -5.30 -3.24
N ARG A 247 15.29 -4.96 -3.73
CA ARG A 247 16.55 -5.64 -3.35
C ARG A 247 16.77 -5.68 -1.86
N HIS A 248 16.60 -4.55 -1.19
CA HIS A 248 16.84 -4.44 0.25
C HIS A 248 15.83 -5.25 1.08
N LEU A 249 14.55 -5.23 0.69
CA LEU A 249 13.50 -6.06 1.31
C LEU A 249 13.83 -7.55 1.17
N ILE A 250 14.20 -7.99 -0.04
CA ILE A 250 14.52 -9.39 -0.32
C ILE A 250 15.81 -9.82 0.39
N ALA A 251 16.84 -8.98 0.39
CA ALA A 251 18.09 -9.25 1.10
C ALA A 251 17.86 -9.40 2.62
N HIS A 252 17.09 -8.48 3.21
CA HIS A 252 16.71 -8.55 4.62
C HIS A 252 15.94 -9.83 4.96
N THR A 253 14.99 -10.20 4.10
CA THR A 253 14.17 -11.42 4.27
C THR A 253 15.03 -12.68 4.21
N LYS A 254 15.96 -12.76 3.26
CA LYS A 254 16.93 -13.87 3.15
C LYS A 254 17.84 -13.94 4.37
N ALA A 255 18.40 -12.82 4.82
CA ALA A 255 19.24 -12.74 6.02
C ALA A 255 18.49 -13.19 7.29
N SER A 256 17.18 -12.96 7.32
CA SER A 256 16.28 -13.42 8.40
C SER A 256 15.81 -14.87 8.24
N LYS A 257 16.33 -15.61 7.24
CA LYS A 257 15.96 -17.00 6.93
C LYS A 257 14.46 -17.20 6.65
N GLN A 258 13.82 -16.20 6.05
CA GLN A 258 12.40 -16.22 5.70
C GLN A 258 12.20 -16.51 4.21
N LEU A 259 10.98 -16.91 3.84
CA LEU A 259 10.62 -17.27 2.47
C LEU A 259 10.60 -16.05 1.54
N VAL A 260 11.29 -16.15 0.41
CA VAL A 260 11.22 -15.21 -0.71
C VAL A 260 10.64 -15.93 -1.92
N ARG A 261 9.65 -15.32 -2.58
CA ARG A 261 8.90 -15.95 -3.69
C ARG A 261 9.06 -15.25 -5.03
N CYS A 262 9.98 -14.30 -5.18
CA CYS A 262 10.30 -13.70 -6.47
C CYS A 262 11.72 -13.13 -6.51
N ASN A 263 12.16 -12.73 -7.70
CA ASN A 263 13.38 -11.96 -7.86
C ASN A 263 13.18 -10.51 -7.43
N PRO A 264 14.26 -9.80 -7.02
CA PRO A 264 14.18 -8.36 -6.83
C PRO A 264 13.88 -7.65 -8.15
N VAL A 265 13.11 -6.57 -8.03
CA VAL A 265 12.69 -5.72 -9.14
C VAL A 265 13.19 -4.32 -8.87
N ASP A 266 13.81 -3.73 -9.89
CA ASP A 266 14.26 -2.35 -9.91
C ASP A 266 13.52 -1.63 -11.04
N SER A 267 12.89 -0.51 -10.72
CA SER A 267 12.17 0.32 -11.69
C SER A 267 12.54 1.80 -11.54
N VAL A 268 12.60 2.52 -12.65
CA VAL A 268 12.88 3.95 -12.67
C VAL A 268 11.58 4.71 -12.85
N HIS A 269 11.23 5.52 -11.85
CA HIS A 269 9.99 6.31 -11.83
C HIS A 269 10.30 7.80 -11.72
N PRO A 270 9.43 8.70 -12.24
CA PRO A 270 9.59 10.13 -12.02
C PRO A 270 9.30 10.48 -10.55
N VAL A 271 10.08 11.39 -9.97
CA VAL A 271 9.85 11.90 -8.60
C VAL A 271 8.56 12.73 -8.54
N VAL A 272 8.15 13.34 -9.64
CA VAL A 272 6.82 13.91 -9.82
C VAL A 272 6.12 13.24 -10.99
N ARG A 273 4.99 12.61 -10.69
CA ARG A 273 4.14 11.99 -11.69
C ARG A 273 2.92 12.84 -12.01
N VAL A 274 2.28 12.59 -13.15
CA VAL A 274 0.95 13.10 -13.49
C VAL A 274 -0.07 11.98 -13.37
N HIS A 275 -1.17 12.24 -12.68
CA HIS A 275 -2.26 11.28 -12.52
C HIS A 275 -3.07 11.17 -13.84
N PRO A 276 -3.31 9.96 -14.38
CA PRO A 276 -3.94 9.80 -15.70
C PRO A 276 -5.38 10.28 -15.74
N VAL A 277 -6.14 10.09 -14.65
CA VAL A 277 -7.55 10.49 -14.54
C VAL A 277 -7.69 11.98 -14.21
N THR A 278 -7.16 12.43 -13.07
CA THR A 278 -7.34 13.81 -12.59
C THR A 278 -6.44 14.83 -13.27
N GLY A 279 -5.38 14.39 -13.94
CA GLY A 279 -4.37 15.27 -14.55
C GLY A 279 -3.50 16.04 -13.54
N GLU A 280 -3.62 15.73 -12.24
CA GLU A 280 -2.88 16.40 -11.18
C GLU A 280 -1.43 15.90 -11.09
N LYS A 281 -0.51 16.81 -10.77
CA LYS A 281 0.87 16.46 -10.41
C LYS A 281 0.94 15.99 -8.96
N ALA A 282 1.68 14.93 -8.68
CA ALA A 282 1.91 14.42 -7.34
C ALA A 282 3.37 13.97 -7.16
N ILE A 283 3.91 14.19 -5.97
CA ILE A 283 5.21 13.61 -5.59
C ILE A 283 5.04 12.09 -5.49
N PHE A 284 5.88 11.35 -6.22
CA PHE A 284 5.95 9.89 -6.21
C PHE A 284 7.32 9.46 -5.70
N TYR A 285 7.49 9.59 -4.38
CA TYR A 285 8.70 9.24 -3.66
C TYR A 285 8.31 8.85 -2.24
N ASN A 286 9.01 7.89 -1.65
CA ASN A 286 8.72 7.38 -0.32
C ASN A 286 9.98 7.01 0.47
N MET A 287 9.81 6.51 1.70
CA MET A 287 10.92 6.17 2.59
C MET A 287 11.30 4.70 2.61
N GLU A 288 10.64 3.85 1.82
CA GLU A 288 10.81 2.40 1.88
C GLU A 288 11.58 1.82 0.69
N PHE A 289 11.24 2.25 -0.52
CA PHE A 289 11.71 1.62 -1.77
C PHE A 289 12.71 2.42 -2.61
N PRO A 290 12.76 3.77 -2.56
CA PRO A 290 13.78 4.50 -3.32
C PRO A 290 15.22 4.15 -2.89
N ASP A 291 16.10 4.00 -3.88
CA ASP A 291 17.52 3.67 -3.71
C ASP A 291 18.43 4.79 -4.21
N GLU A 292 18.16 5.28 -5.42
CA GLU A 292 18.96 6.30 -6.10
C GLU A 292 18.06 7.39 -6.67
N VAL A 293 18.50 8.66 -6.64
CA VAL A 293 17.85 9.76 -7.37
C VAL A 293 18.72 10.14 -8.56
N ILE A 294 18.27 9.77 -9.75
CA ILE A 294 18.99 9.99 -11.00
C ILE A 294 19.15 11.48 -11.25
N GLY A 295 20.40 11.89 -11.50
CA GLY A 295 20.77 13.28 -11.79
C GLY A 295 21.23 14.08 -10.57
N LEU A 296 21.16 13.51 -9.37
CA LEU A 296 21.74 14.08 -8.15
C LEU A 296 22.89 13.20 -7.65
N LYS A 297 23.87 13.81 -7.00
CA LYS A 297 24.85 13.06 -6.18
C LYS A 297 24.22 12.63 -4.86
N ASP A 298 24.78 11.62 -4.20
CA ASP A 298 24.23 11.06 -2.95
C ASP A 298 23.97 12.14 -1.88
N GLN A 299 24.89 13.07 -1.68
CA GLN A 299 24.73 14.14 -0.68
C GLN A 299 23.63 15.15 -1.07
N GLU A 300 23.46 15.40 -2.36
CA GLU A 300 22.39 16.27 -2.87
C GLU A 300 21.04 15.58 -2.73
N ALA A 301 20.97 14.30 -3.12
CA ALA A 301 19.78 13.46 -2.99
C ALA A 301 19.34 13.35 -1.53
N GLU A 302 20.28 13.11 -0.60
CA GLU A 302 20.00 13.06 0.84
C GLU A 302 19.32 14.36 1.31
N VAL A 303 19.89 15.52 0.97
CA VAL A 303 19.34 16.82 1.39
C VAL A 303 17.95 17.06 0.79
N VAL A 304 17.79 16.87 -0.53
CA VAL A 304 16.54 17.18 -1.22
C VAL A 304 15.42 16.22 -0.79
N MET A 305 15.70 14.91 -0.74
CA MET A 305 14.69 13.91 -0.39
C MET A 305 14.34 13.96 1.09
N LYS A 306 15.31 14.22 1.97
CA LYS A 306 15.04 14.44 3.40
C LYS A 306 14.13 15.66 3.59
N PHE A 307 14.41 16.77 2.91
CA PHE A 307 13.54 17.95 2.96
C PHE A 307 12.10 17.61 2.53
N LEU A 308 11.93 16.90 1.41
CA LEU A 308 10.61 16.50 0.93
C LEU A 308 9.87 15.61 1.93
N MET A 309 10.54 14.61 2.49
CA MET A 309 9.90 13.68 3.43
C MET A 309 9.61 14.32 4.79
N ASP A 310 10.48 15.22 5.28
CA ASP A 310 10.20 15.99 6.50
C ASP A 310 9.06 16.99 6.28
N PHE A 311 8.98 17.62 5.11
CA PHE A 311 7.83 18.44 4.73
C PHE A 311 6.53 17.65 4.74
N VAL A 312 6.53 16.44 4.17
CA VAL A 312 5.35 15.56 4.21
C VAL A 312 4.97 15.19 5.64
N ARG A 313 5.94 14.78 6.48
CA ARG A 313 5.71 14.41 7.88
C ARG A 313 5.09 15.54 8.70
N ASN A 314 5.56 16.77 8.50
CA ASN A 314 5.10 17.95 9.25
C ASN A 314 3.80 18.57 8.70
N GLY A 315 3.39 18.21 7.48
CA GLY A 315 2.24 18.80 6.79
C GLY A 315 0.89 18.22 7.22
N HIS A 316 0.55 18.33 8.50
CA HIS A 316 -0.72 17.81 9.06
C HIS A 316 -1.98 18.32 8.36
N ASP A 317 -1.92 19.48 7.71
CA ASP A 317 -2.99 20.12 6.96
C ASP A 317 -3.11 19.65 5.49
N PHE A 318 -2.35 18.62 5.09
CA PHE A 318 -2.66 17.75 3.94
C PHE A 318 -2.60 16.26 4.34
N GLN A 319 -2.74 15.95 5.63
CA GLN A 319 -2.85 14.59 6.15
C GLN A 319 -4.27 14.31 6.65
N ALA A 320 -4.65 13.04 6.65
CA ALA A 320 -5.88 12.53 7.24
C ALA A 320 -5.53 11.27 8.03
N ARG A 321 -6.28 11.05 9.12
CA ARG A 321 -6.16 9.86 9.93
C ARG A 321 -7.44 9.03 9.77
N VAL A 322 -7.28 7.80 9.31
CA VAL A 322 -8.37 6.85 9.15
C VAL A 322 -8.47 6.04 10.44
N HIS A 323 -9.52 6.32 11.20
CA HIS A 323 -9.87 5.53 12.36
C HIS A 323 -10.61 4.26 11.95
N TRP A 324 -10.06 3.12 12.35
CA TRP A 324 -10.61 1.83 12.01
C TRP A 324 -11.84 1.53 12.86
N GLU A 325 -12.91 1.10 12.19
CA GLU A 325 -14.09 0.55 12.84
C GLU A 325 -14.28 -0.88 12.34
N LYS A 326 -14.88 -1.74 13.16
CA LYS A 326 -15.18 -3.13 12.77
C LYS A 326 -15.91 -3.15 11.43
N HIS A 327 -15.54 -4.13 10.61
CA HIS A 327 -16.13 -4.35 9.30
C HIS A 327 -16.02 -3.16 8.33
N SER A 328 -14.96 -2.36 8.46
CA SER A 328 -14.62 -1.32 7.48
C SER A 328 -13.73 -1.84 6.36
N VAL A 329 -13.94 -1.30 5.17
CA VAL A 329 -12.99 -1.43 4.05
C VAL A 329 -12.51 -0.04 3.68
N VAL A 330 -11.21 0.13 3.45
CA VAL A 330 -10.64 1.37 2.96
C VAL A 330 -10.06 1.10 1.58
N MET A 331 -10.40 1.94 0.61
CA MET A 331 -9.77 1.94 -0.70
C MET A 331 -9.09 3.28 -0.94
N PHE A 332 -7.83 3.27 -1.39
CA PHE A 332 -7.08 4.49 -1.64
C PHE A 332 -6.31 4.47 -2.95
N ASP A 333 -6.05 5.66 -3.46
CA ASP A 333 -5.28 5.93 -4.66
C ASP A 333 -3.79 6.01 -4.31
N ASN A 334 -3.09 4.91 -4.50
CA ASN A 334 -1.68 4.78 -4.17
C ASN A 334 -0.77 5.62 -5.09
N ARG A 335 -1.29 6.16 -6.20
CA ARG A 335 -0.54 7.02 -7.13
C ARG A 335 -0.33 8.42 -6.56
N THR A 336 -1.22 8.86 -5.68
CA THR A 336 -1.23 10.24 -5.16
C THR A 336 -1.21 10.32 -3.64
N THR A 337 -1.12 9.18 -2.95
CA THR A 337 -1.07 9.12 -1.50
C THR A 337 0.16 8.40 -0.99
N LEU A 338 0.72 8.90 0.10
CA LEU A 338 1.54 8.11 1.01
C LEU A 338 0.69 7.69 2.20
N HIS A 339 1.00 6.55 2.80
CA HIS A 339 0.35 6.14 4.04
C HIS A 339 1.33 5.49 5.01
N THR A 340 0.90 5.40 6.27
CA THR A 340 1.64 4.72 7.35
C THR A 340 0.64 4.11 8.34
N GLY A 341 0.93 2.90 8.80
CA GLY A 341 0.23 2.30 9.94
C GLY A 341 0.75 2.87 11.26
N THR A 342 -0.12 3.04 12.24
CA THR A 342 0.22 3.47 13.60
C THR A 342 0.19 2.26 14.53
N VAL A 343 1.22 2.11 15.37
CA VAL A 343 1.25 1.11 16.43
C VAL A 343 1.30 1.82 17.77
N ASP A 344 0.10 2.18 18.23
CA ASP A 344 -0.21 2.95 19.43
C ASP A 344 -1.28 2.25 20.29
N TYR A 345 -1.33 0.92 20.25
CA TYR A 345 -2.27 0.08 21.00
C TYR A 345 -1.55 -1.15 21.58
N ASP A 346 -2.13 -1.75 22.62
CA ASP A 346 -1.57 -2.94 23.28
C ASP A 346 -1.90 -4.22 22.50
N THR A 347 -0.90 -4.74 21.79
CA THR A 347 -1.04 -5.96 20.97
C THR A 347 -1.23 -7.22 21.81
N THR A 348 -0.93 -7.22 23.11
CA THR A 348 -1.14 -8.39 23.98
C THR A 348 -2.61 -8.56 24.38
N VAL A 349 -3.36 -7.46 24.34
CA VAL A 349 -4.78 -7.40 24.72
C VAL A 349 -5.67 -7.51 23.49
N GLN A 350 -5.34 -6.79 22.41
CA GLN A 350 -6.20 -6.67 21.23
C GLN A 350 -5.43 -6.93 19.94
N ALA A 351 -6.05 -7.69 19.04
CA ALA A 351 -5.52 -7.96 17.72
C ALA A 351 -5.85 -6.84 16.73
N ARG A 352 -4.94 -6.63 15.77
CA ARG A 352 -5.22 -5.87 14.55
C ARG A 352 -4.92 -6.76 13.36
N HIS A 353 -5.96 -7.09 12.61
CA HIS A 353 -5.90 -8.01 11.48
C HIS A 353 -6.55 -7.37 10.26
N LEU A 354 -5.75 -7.11 9.22
CA LEU A 354 -6.23 -6.61 7.95
C LEU A 354 -5.70 -7.50 6.83
N PHE A 355 -6.44 -7.57 5.75
CA PHE A 355 -5.88 -7.97 4.48
C PHE A 355 -5.73 -6.76 3.55
N ARG A 356 -4.77 -6.87 2.64
CA ARG A 356 -4.58 -5.94 1.53
C ARG A 356 -4.67 -6.66 0.20
N LEU A 357 -5.37 -6.05 -0.75
CA LEU A 357 -5.32 -6.35 -2.18
C LEU A 357 -4.90 -5.09 -2.93
N ALA A 358 -3.97 -5.24 -3.88
CA ALA A 358 -3.37 -4.11 -4.59
C ALA A 358 -3.46 -4.35 -6.10
N ALA A 359 -4.22 -3.50 -6.80
CA ALA A 359 -4.39 -3.57 -8.25
C ALA A 359 -3.36 -2.68 -8.95
N MET A 360 -2.47 -3.30 -9.73
CA MET A 360 -1.48 -2.65 -10.60
C MET A 360 -2.16 -1.89 -11.73
N THR A 361 -1.66 -0.69 -12.02
CA THR A 361 -2.27 0.22 -12.99
C THR A 361 -1.25 0.62 -14.06
N GLU A 362 -1.25 1.88 -14.50
CA GLU A 362 -0.33 2.41 -15.51
C GLU A 362 1.11 2.56 -15.02
N VAL A 363 2.06 2.60 -15.96
CA VAL A 363 3.43 3.05 -15.67
C VAL A 363 3.38 4.54 -15.27
N PRO A 364 4.03 4.96 -14.17
CA PRO A 364 4.01 6.36 -13.73
C PRO A 364 4.45 7.33 -14.84
N ILE A 365 3.58 8.27 -15.18
CA ILE A 365 3.79 9.24 -16.27
C ILE A 365 4.54 10.45 -15.73
N SER A 366 5.70 10.77 -16.31
CA SER A 366 6.46 11.97 -15.95
C SER A 366 5.76 13.26 -16.40
N VAL A 367 6.10 14.40 -15.80
CA VAL A 367 5.59 15.71 -16.25
C VAL A 367 5.92 15.95 -17.73
N ALA A 368 7.17 15.70 -18.12
CA ALA A 368 7.62 15.89 -19.50
C ALA A 368 6.88 14.99 -20.50
N ASP A 369 6.55 13.74 -20.14
CA ASP A 369 5.82 12.84 -21.03
C ASP A 369 4.32 13.18 -21.09
N SER A 370 3.73 13.62 -19.98
CA SER A 370 2.35 14.12 -19.96
C SER A 370 2.16 15.34 -20.88
N GLU A 371 3.13 16.25 -20.90
CA GLU A 371 3.10 17.42 -21.79
C GLU A 371 3.23 17.05 -23.27
N LYS A 372 3.94 15.96 -23.61
CA LYS A 372 4.00 15.44 -24.98
C LYS A 372 2.69 14.80 -25.41
N ILE A 373 2.01 14.09 -24.51
CA ILE A 373 0.72 13.43 -24.81
C ILE A 373 -0.39 14.47 -25.07
N ARG A 374 -0.31 15.65 -24.45
CA ARG A 374 -1.31 16.72 -24.59
C ARG A 374 -1.12 17.62 -25.82
N ARG A 375 0.02 17.52 -26.52
CA ARG A 375 0.30 18.24 -27.77
C ARG A 375 -0.05 17.37 -28.95
#